data_AF-A0A943WYA2-F1
#
_entry.id   AF-A0A943WYA2-F1
#
_cell.length_a   1.000
_cell.length_b   1.000
_cell.length_c   1.000
_cell.angle_alpha   90.00
_cell.angle_beta   90.00
_cell.angle_gamma   90.00
#
_symmetry.space_group_name_H-M   'P 1'
#
loop_
_entity.id
_entity.type
_entity.pdbx_description
1 polymer ?
#
loop_
_entity_poly.entity_id
_entity_poly.type
_entity_poly.pdbx_seq_one_letter_code
_entity_poly.pdbx_strand_id
1 'polypeptide(L)'
;NVNINAKLTTNIVANENLLDSSGNVQGTPKYNWTPIGRGYSSSSDSYNGVFDGIGYSISGLYSNGTENYCGFFGKMNKGTIKNLSIVDSYFGGENCSYVGTFIGINVSNSSVENCYSNATTVGKYYCGGIAGETKGTVSNCLYNGKIKGTINSNAIASDRYNEGTITNCYYNENCGLSSSRATAVTDDQLSSGEVAYLLNSDQSAINWYQNVDKGEKDNAPTLSSEHYRVYKGDNIYTNDLDKHSHVYNKGVCDICNKACTHGKYKNGICTYCEYGVEEPQLVGEYYEIGNYGNLIWFQRYVDAGNVNINAKLTSDIVANENLLDSSGNVQGTPKYNWTPIGRGYSNSSDSYNGVFDGTGYSISGLYSNGTENYCGFFGKMNKGIIKNLSIVDSYFGKSSCYYVGSFVGYGYSYSNIENCYSNATTVGKYYCCGIAGETKGTVSNCLYNGKIKGTMNSNAIASDRYNEGTITNCYYNENCGISSSRAIAVTDDQLSSGEVAYLLNGDQSAINWYQNVDKGEKDNVPTLNSAHYTVFKNSNGYSNTLLGDVNDDGKVDRKDAVLILKNISGMALDKFSTENADYNGDGVINSLDVIAIMKSI
;
A
#
# COMPACT_ATOMS: atom_id res chain seq x y z
N ASN A 1 10.60 -48.87 17.81
CA ASN A 1 11.48 -48.29 16.77
C ASN A 1 10.94 -46.88 16.47
N VAL A 2 11.70 -45.84 16.80
CA VAL A 2 11.24 -44.43 16.76
C VAL A 2 11.63 -43.71 15.48
N ASN A 3 12.54 -44.30 14.68
CA ASN A 3 13.05 -43.80 13.42
C ASN A 3 12.39 -44.53 12.25
N ILE A 4 11.06 -44.42 12.16
CA ILE A 4 10.29 -45.01 11.06
C ILE A 4 9.72 -43.88 10.22
N ASN A 5 9.98 -43.94 8.92
CA ASN A 5 9.35 -43.05 7.95
C ASN A 5 8.06 -43.68 7.43
N ALA A 6 7.02 -42.86 7.31
CA ALA A 6 5.72 -43.26 6.79
C ALA A 6 5.25 -42.24 5.76
N LYS A 7 4.54 -42.72 4.74
CA LYS A 7 3.78 -41.88 3.82
C LYS A 7 2.37 -42.40 3.71
N LEU A 8 1.39 -41.50 3.61
CA LEU A 8 0.04 -41.89 3.23
C LEU A 8 0.02 -42.35 1.77
N THR A 9 -1.00 -43.13 1.42
CA THR A 9 -1.25 -43.60 0.05
C THR A 9 -2.71 -43.38 -0.37
N THR A 10 -3.54 -42.93 0.57
CA THR A 10 -4.96 -42.63 0.40
C THR A 10 -5.41 -41.79 1.60
N ASN A 11 -6.55 -41.12 1.45
CA ASN A 11 -7.26 -40.54 2.59
C ASN A 11 -7.69 -41.65 3.55
N ILE A 12 -7.61 -41.38 4.85
CA ILE A 12 -8.00 -42.31 5.92
C ILE A 12 -9.18 -41.72 6.69
N VAL A 13 -10.24 -42.49 6.88
CA VAL A 13 -11.38 -42.11 7.73
C VAL A 13 -11.47 -43.07 8.90
N ALA A 14 -11.27 -42.58 10.12
CA ALA A 14 -11.43 -43.37 11.34
C ALA A 14 -12.90 -43.39 11.78
N ASN A 15 -13.49 -42.23 12.04
CA ASN A 15 -14.90 -42.06 12.37
C ASN A 15 -15.53 -41.08 11.38
N GLU A 16 -16.69 -41.42 10.82
CA GLU A 16 -17.40 -40.55 9.89
C GLU A 16 -18.23 -39.50 10.64
N ASN A 17 -18.18 -38.24 10.18
CA ASN A 17 -18.98 -37.12 10.70
C ASN A 17 -18.82 -36.94 12.22
N LEU A 18 -17.58 -37.01 12.70
CA LEU A 18 -17.28 -36.99 14.13
C LEU A 18 -17.75 -35.70 14.81
N LEU A 19 -17.62 -34.56 14.15
CA LEU A 19 -17.92 -33.24 14.68
C LEU A 19 -19.20 -32.65 14.09
N ASP A 20 -19.97 -31.95 14.92
CA ASP A 20 -21.02 -31.03 14.49
C ASP A 20 -20.44 -29.68 14.01
N SER A 21 -21.29 -28.78 13.50
CA SER A 21 -20.88 -27.46 13.03
C SER A 21 -20.30 -26.54 14.12
N SER A 22 -20.53 -26.87 15.39
CA SER A 22 -19.97 -26.17 16.55
C SER A 22 -18.66 -26.79 17.04
N GLY A 23 -18.18 -27.84 16.38
CA GLY A 23 -16.98 -28.58 16.74
C GLY A 23 -17.16 -29.52 17.93
N ASN A 24 -18.39 -29.87 18.31
CA ASN A 24 -18.64 -30.87 19.35
C ASN A 24 -18.73 -32.27 18.75
N VAL A 25 -18.28 -33.27 19.51
CA VAL A 25 -18.38 -34.67 19.10
C VAL A 25 -19.84 -35.09 19.09
N GLN A 26 -20.30 -35.62 17.95
CA GLN A 26 -21.64 -36.16 17.78
C GLN A 26 -21.62 -37.68 17.64
N GLY A 27 -22.69 -38.32 18.09
CA GLY A 27 -22.77 -39.78 18.12
C GLY A 27 -21.78 -40.43 19.11
N THR A 28 -21.49 -41.71 18.88
CA THR A 28 -20.52 -42.47 19.69
C THR A 28 -19.35 -42.86 18.79
N PRO A 29 -18.13 -42.34 19.04
CA PRO A 29 -16.95 -42.70 18.26
C PRO A 29 -16.68 -44.21 18.34
N LYS A 30 -16.48 -44.85 17.19
CA LYS A 30 -16.20 -46.28 17.07
C LYS A 30 -14.73 -46.60 17.39
N TYR A 31 -13.82 -45.72 16.99
CA TYR A 31 -12.39 -45.92 17.19
C TYR A 31 -11.78 -44.77 17.98
N ASN A 32 -11.04 -45.11 19.03
CA ASN A 32 -10.25 -44.17 19.81
C ASN A 32 -8.82 -44.08 19.25
N TRP A 33 -8.30 -42.87 19.13
CA TRP A 33 -6.92 -42.61 18.75
C TRP A 33 -6.03 -42.52 19.99
N THR A 34 -4.87 -43.17 19.91
CA THR A 34 -3.80 -43.04 20.90
C THR A 34 -2.65 -42.27 20.26
N PRO A 35 -2.31 -41.06 20.76
CA PRO A 35 -1.20 -40.28 20.23
C PRO A 35 0.11 -41.07 20.14
N ILE A 36 0.76 -41.02 18.97
CA ILE A 36 2.04 -41.70 18.72
C ILE A 36 3.15 -41.00 19.53
N GLY A 37 4.02 -41.76 20.18
CA GLY A 37 5.16 -41.18 20.92
C GLY A 37 4.83 -40.57 22.29
N ARG A 38 3.61 -40.77 22.81
CA ARG A 38 3.18 -40.26 24.11
C ARG A 38 3.87 -40.89 25.33
N GLY A 39 4.15 -42.20 25.28
CA GLY A 39 4.59 -42.99 26.44
C GLY A 39 6.04 -42.82 26.89
N TYR A 40 6.84 -41.97 26.23
CA TYR A 40 8.25 -41.82 26.55
C TYR A 40 8.49 -40.81 27.68
N SER A 41 9.28 -41.21 28.68
CA SER A 41 9.67 -40.38 29.81
C SER A 41 10.55 -39.20 29.38
N SER A 42 11.52 -39.46 28.50
CA SER A 42 12.31 -38.41 27.85
C SER A 42 11.73 -38.06 26.48
N SER A 43 11.67 -36.77 26.16
CA SER A 43 11.35 -36.33 24.80
C SER A 43 12.42 -36.76 23.79
N SER A 44 13.67 -37.01 24.23
CA SER A 44 14.75 -37.49 23.35
C SER A 44 14.43 -38.82 22.67
N ASP A 45 13.59 -39.63 23.32
CA ASP A 45 13.29 -41.01 22.92
C ASP A 45 11.96 -41.08 22.14
N SER A 46 11.36 -39.93 21.83
CA SER A 46 10.12 -39.84 21.08
C SER A 46 10.34 -39.99 19.56
N TYR A 47 9.26 -39.94 18.78
CA TYR A 47 9.30 -40.15 17.34
C TYR A 47 10.32 -39.22 16.67
N ASN A 48 11.16 -39.77 15.78
CA ASN A 48 12.23 -39.06 15.11
C ASN A 48 12.35 -39.39 13.61
N GLY A 49 11.28 -39.95 13.03
CA GLY A 49 11.16 -40.20 11.59
C GLY A 49 10.39 -39.09 10.86
N VAL A 50 10.08 -39.36 9.58
CA VAL A 50 9.28 -38.49 8.71
C VAL A 50 7.91 -39.11 8.46
N PHE A 51 6.84 -38.38 8.77
CA PHE A 51 5.48 -38.70 8.39
C PHE A 51 5.00 -37.74 7.29
N ASP A 52 4.83 -38.24 6.07
CA ASP A 52 4.44 -37.44 4.91
C ASP A 52 3.01 -37.80 4.46
N GLY A 53 2.08 -36.85 4.58
CA GLY A 53 0.72 -37.04 4.08
C GLY A 53 0.63 -37.03 2.56
N ILE A 54 1.65 -36.52 1.85
CA ILE A 54 1.68 -36.35 0.38
C ILE A 54 0.40 -35.73 -0.21
N GLY A 55 -0.27 -34.86 0.55
CA GLY A 55 -1.52 -34.20 0.18
C GLY A 55 -2.80 -34.93 0.60
N TYR A 56 -2.69 -36.15 1.14
CA TYR A 56 -3.84 -36.89 1.68
C TYR A 56 -4.24 -36.41 3.08
N SER A 57 -5.49 -36.70 3.44
CA SER A 57 -6.08 -36.38 4.73
C SER A 57 -6.28 -37.60 5.63
N ILE A 58 -6.32 -37.35 6.92
CA ILE A 58 -6.86 -38.26 7.93
C ILE A 58 -8.04 -37.57 8.59
N SER A 59 -9.18 -38.26 8.69
CA SER A 59 -10.37 -37.74 9.34
C SER A 59 -10.92 -38.63 10.44
N GLY A 60 -11.71 -38.04 11.33
CA GLY A 60 -12.40 -38.79 12.37
C GLY A 60 -11.53 -39.26 13.52
N LEU A 61 -10.34 -38.71 13.73
CA LEU A 61 -9.50 -39.11 14.87
C LEU A 61 -10.13 -38.60 16.16
N TYR A 62 -10.47 -39.49 17.07
CA TYR A 62 -11.06 -39.15 18.36
C TYR A 62 -10.14 -39.55 19.51
N SER A 63 -9.55 -38.57 20.19
CA SER A 63 -8.64 -38.76 21.32
C SER A 63 -9.14 -37.96 22.53
N ASN A 64 -10.16 -38.46 23.22
CA ASN A 64 -10.68 -37.88 24.45
C ASN A 64 -10.08 -38.58 25.69
N GLY A 65 -8.87 -38.17 26.07
CA GLY A 65 -8.17 -38.66 27.26
C GLY A 65 -8.13 -37.60 28.37
N THR A 66 -7.69 -38.01 29.56
CA THR A 66 -7.29 -37.09 30.65
C THR A 66 -5.77 -36.98 30.78
N GLU A 67 -5.03 -37.70 29.96
CA GLU A 67 -3.56 -37.75 29.97
C GLU A 67 -2.95 -36.63 29.12
N ASN A 68 -1.78 -36.15 29.51
CA ASN A 68 -1.06 -35.11 28.79
C ASN A 68 -0.52 -35.61 27.43
N TYR A 69 -0.15 -34.67 26.56
CA TYR A 69 0.45 -34.89 25.24
C TYR A 69 -0.53 -35.47 24.22
N CYS A 70 -1.53 -34.66 23.87
CA CYS A 70 -2.58 -35.03 22.92
C CYS A 70 -2.30 -34.48 21.51
N GLY A 71 -2.60 -35.31 20.51
CA GLY A 71 -2.49 -34.99 19.08
C GLY A 71 -2.37 -36.25 18.25
N PHE A 72 -2.10 -36.10 16.94
CA PHE A 72 -1.70 -37.22 16.11
C PHE A 72 -0.44 -37.88 16.68
N PHE A 73 0.53 -37.05 17.07
CA PHE A 73 1.67 -37.40 17.91
C PHE A 73 1.56 -36.75 19.30
N GLY A 74 2.03 -37.44 20.34
CA GLY A 74 2.16 -36.86 21.67
C GLY A 74 3.44 -36.04 21.80
N LYS A 75 4.58 -36.63 21.44
CA LYS A 75 5.91 -36.01 21.50
C LYS A 75 6.71 -36.39 20.25
N MET A 76 7.51 -35.45 19.73
CA MET A 76 8.41 -35.67 18.60
C MET A 76 9.74 -34.95 18.84
N ASN A 77 10.84 -35.61 18.49
CA ASN A 77 12.21 -35.13 18.59
C ASN A 77 12.98 -35.46 17.32
N LYS A 78 13.46 -34.47 16.56
CA LYS A 78 14.12 -34.63 15.24
C LYS A 78 13.22 -35.20 14.15
N GLY A 79 11.93 -35.35 14.42
CA GLY A 79 10.96 -35.86 13.45
C GLY A 79 10.36 -34.75 12.60
N THR A 80 9.73 -35.15 11.50
CA THR A 80 9.03 -34.24 10.58
C THR A 80 7.63 -34.77 10.31
N ILE A 81 6.62 -33.90 10.43
CA ILE A 81 5.27 -34.14 9.91
C ILE A 81 5.06 -33.17 8.77
N LYS A 82 4.67 -33.67 7.59
CA LYS A 82 4.49 -32.81 6.42
C LYS A 82 3.36 -33.19 5.48
N ASN A 83 2.87 -32.21 4.73
CA ASN A 83 1.90 -32.35 3.64
C ASN A 83 0.66 -33.16 4.06
N LEU A 84 0.16 -32.89 5.26
CA LEU A 84 -0.90 -33.68 5.89
C LEU A 84 -2.07 -32.80 6.32
N SER A 85 -3.28 -33.22 5.95
CA SER A 85 -4.52 -32.64 6.47
C SER A 85 -5.09 -33.54 7.56
N ILE A 86 -5.43 -32.98 8.72
CA ILE A 86 -6.21 -33.67 9.76
C ILE A 86 -7.54 -32.94 9.95
N VAL A 87 -8.62 -33.60 9.57
CA VAL A 87 -9.95 -32.97 9.51
C VAL A 87 -10.98 -33.73 10.32
N ASP A 88 -12.10 -33.10 10.68
CA ASP A 88 -13.22 -33.75 11.39
C ASP A 88 -12.74 -34.62 12.58
N SER A 89 -11.86 -34.06 13.40
CA SER A 89 -11.11 -34.80 14.42
C SER A 89 -11.16 -34.07 15.77
N TYR A 90 -11.03 -34.79 16.87
CA TYR A 90 -11.11 -34.25 18.23
C TYR A 90 -9.91 -34.72 19.06
N PHE A 91 -9.18 -33.78 19.67
CA PHE A 91 -8.03 -34.06 20.51
C PHE A 91 -8.10 -33.37 21.87
N GLY A 92 -7.86 -34.16 22.92
CA GLY A 92 -7.70 -33.69 24.30
C GLY A 92 -8.97 -33.79 25.14
N GLY A 93 -9.00 -32.99 26.20
CA GLY A 93 -10.05 -32.98 27.22
C GLY A 93 -9.79 -31.84 28.21
N GLU A 94 -10.80 -31.47 29.01
CA GLU A 94 -10.77 -30.25 29.83
C GLU A 94 -9.59 -30.16 30.82
N ASN A 95 -8.99 -31.29 31.18
CA ASN A 95 -7.84 -31.37 32.09
C ASN A 95 -6.50 -31.69 31.41
N CYS A 96 -6.47 -31.87 30.09
CA CYS A 96 -5.25 -32.23 29.37
C CYS A 96 -4.26 -31.06 29.31
N SER A 97 -2.97 -31.41 29.32
CA SER A 97 -1.88 -30.48 29.02
C SER A 97 -1.17 -30.87 27.71
N TYR A 98 -0.68 -29.87 26.98
CA TYR A 98 0.04 -30.04 25.72
C TYR A 98 -0.84 -30.72 24.66
N VAL A 99 -1.77 -29.96 24.11
CA VAL A 99 -2.77 -30.45 23.14
C VAL A 99 -2.59 -29.70 21.84
N GLY A 100 -2.37 -30.42 20.75
CA GLY A 100 -2.37 -29.87 19.39
C GLY A 100 -2.93 -30.89 18.41
N THR A 101 -3.37 -30.47 17.23
CA THR A 101 -3.89 -31.44 16.23
C THR A 101 -2.80 -32.42 15.80
N PHE A 102 -1.64 -31.89 15.40
CA PHE A 102 -0.55 -32.71 14.89
C PHE A 102 0.32 -33.23 16.02
N ILE A 103 0.57 -32.39 17.02
CA ILE A 103 1.52 -32.73 18.07
C ILE A 103 1.22 -32.09 19.43
N GLY A 104 1.39 -32.85 20.51
CA GLY A 104 1.37 -32.30 21.88
C GLY A 104 2.58 -31.40 22.17
N ILE A 105 3.79 -31.97 22.15
CA ILE A 105 5.06 -31.23 22.27
C ILE A 105 5.99 -31.51 21.09
N ASN A 106 6.36 -30.44 20.39
CA ASN A 106 7.37 -30.44 19.34
C ASN A 106 8.72 -29.97 19.92
N VAL A 107 9.70 -30.86 20.13
CA VAL A 107 11.00 -30.44 20.69
C VAL A 107 11.99 -29.97 19.63
N SER A 108 13.11 -29.36 20.06
CA SER A 108 14.13 -28.79 19.17
C SER A 108 14.60 -29.75 18.08
N ASN A 109 14.82 -29.22 16.87
CA ASN A 109 15.14 -29.94 15.63
C ASN A 109 14.01 -30.75 14.99
N SER A 110 12.77 -30.62 15.48
CA SER A 110 11.59 -31.26 14.87
C SER A 110 10.79 -30.24 14.04
N SER A 111 10.09 -30.69 13.01
CA SER A 111 9.29 -29.82 12.13
C SER A 111 7.86 -30.30 11.89
N VAL A 112 6.94 -29.33 11.78
CA VAL A 112 5.58 -29.52 11.24
C VAL A 112 5.43 -28.54 10.08
N GLU A 113 5.31 -29.05 8.85
CA GLU A 113 5.35 -28.24 7.64
C GLU A 113 4.20 -28.56 6.66
N ASN A 114 3.62 -27.55 6.01
CA ASN A 114 2.54 -27.76 5.02
C ASN A 114 1.38 -28.60 5.59
N CYS A 115 0.84 -28.19 6.73
CA CYS A 115 -0.17 -28.96 7.45
C CYS A 115 -1.46 -28.16 7.66
N TYR A 116 -2.59 -28.82 7.43
CA TYR A 116 -3.94 -28.26 7.59
C TYR A 116 -4.71 -28.95 8.70
N SER A 117 -5.41 -28.20 9.54
CA SER A 117 -6.37 -28.80 10.48
C SER A 117 -7.63 -27.96 10.64
N ASN A 118 -8.79 -28.62 10.68
CA ASN A 118 -10.05 -28.07 11.20
C ASN A 118 -10.56 -28.83 12.44
N ALA A 119 -9.68 -29.60 13.08
CA ALA A 119 -10.01 -30.38 14.27
C ALA A 119 -10.40 -29.51 15.47
N THR A 120 -11.11 -30.11 16.42
CA THR A 120 -11.35 -29.50 17.73
C THR A 120 -10.25 -29.91 18.71
N THR A 121 -9.61 -28.93 19.35
CA THR A 121 -8.63 -29.18 20.43
C THR A 121 -9.15 -28.66 21.78
N VAL A 122 -9.06 -29.49 22.81
CA VAL A 122 -9.55 -29.17 24.16
C VAL A 122 -8.46 -29.44 25.19
N GLY A 123 -8.15 -28.46 26.04
CA GLY A 123 -7.06 -28.60 27.01
C GLY A 123 -7.07 -27.52 28.09
N LYS A 124 -6.54 -27.85 29.26
CA LYS A 124 -6.33 -26.89 30.35
C LYS A 124 -5.08 -26.05 30.13
N TYR A 125 -3.97 -26.70 29.77
CA TYR A 125 -2.67 -26.06 29.65
C TYR A 125 -2.07 -26.30 28.27
N TYR A 126 -1.49 -25.25 27.67
CA TYR A 126 -0.71 -25.37 26.43
C TYR A 126 -1.54 -26.04 25.31
N CYS A 127 -2.76 -25.56 25.09
CA CYS A 127 -3.62 -26.02 24.01
C CYS A 127 -3.41 -25.12 22.79
N GLY A 128 -3.12 -25.71 21.64
CA GLY A 128 -3.01 -25.02 20.37
C GLY A 128 -3.71 -25.75 19.23
N GLY A 129 -3.90 -25.06 18.11
CA GLY A 129 -4.54 -25.64 16.93
C GLY A 129 -3.64 -26.65 16.22
N ILE A 130 -2.36 -26.31 16.03
CA ILE A 130 -1.38 -27.17 15.33
C ILE A 130 -0.57 -27.99 16.33
N ALA A 131 0.00 -27.32 17.33
CA ALA A 131 0.82 -27.93 18.38
C ALA A 131 0.41 -27.43 19.76
N GLY A 132 0.60 -28.24 20.81
CA GLY A 132 0.42 -27.75 22.19
C GLY A 132 1.53 -26.78 22.59
N GLU A 133 2.78 -27.23 22.47
CA GLU A 133 4.00 -26.42 22.63
C GLU A 133 4.98 -26.74 21.51
N THR A 134 5.73 -25.73 21.04
CA THR A 134 6.83 -25.93 20.08
C THR A 134 8.14 -25.29 20.56
N LYS A 135 9.22 -26.08 20.48
CA LYS A 135 10.63 -25.67 20.55
C LYS A 135 11.35 -25.92 19.21
N GLY A 136 10.67 -26.58 18.26
CA GLY A 136 11.11 -26.80 16.89
C GLY A 136 10.46 -25.81 15.92
N THR A 137 10.29 -26.21 14.66
CA THR A 137 9.73 -25.38 13.60
C THR A 137 8.29 -25.76 13.28
N VAL A 138 7.42 -24.77 13.11
CA VAL A 138 6.08 -24.92 12.53
C VAL A 138 5.99 -23.94 11.37
N SER A 139 5.78 -24.43 10.14
CA SER A 139 5.84 -23.59 8.95
C SER A 139 4.79 -23.93 7.90
N ASN A 140 4.26 -22.91 7.22
CA ASN A 140 3.27 -23.07 6.14
C ASN A 140 2.03 -23.87 6.60
N CYS A 141 1.53 -23.59 7.80
CA CYS A 141 0.41 -24.33 8.39
C CYS A 141 -0.85 -23.46 8.48
N LEU A 142 -2.01 -24.09 8.34
CA LEU A 142 -3.31 -23.44 8.49
C LEU A 142 -4.16 -24.18 9.52
N TYR A 143 -4.66 -23.44 10.51
CA TYR A 143 -5.63 -23.94 11.47
C TYR A 143 -7.00 -23.26 11.30
N ASN A 144 -8.02 -24.05 10.96
CA ASN A 144 -9.39 -23.62 10.70
C ASN A 144 -10.40 -24.35 11.62
N GLY A 145 -9.96 -24.76 12.81
CA GLY A 145 -10.75 -25.55 13.76
C GLY A 145 -11.32 -24.74 14.94
N LYS A 146 -11.65 -25.44 16.03
CA LYS A 146 -12.15 -24.83 17.29
C LYS A 146 -11.26 -25.22 18.46
N ILE A 147 -10.85 -24.25 19.27
CA ILE A 147 -10.00 -24.46 20.45
C ILE A 147 -10.80 -24.14 21.71
N LYS A 148 -10.81 -25.08 22.66
CA LYS A 148 -11.30 -24.88 24.03
C LYS A 148 -10.10 -25.00 24.99
N GLY A 149 -9.25 -23.99 24.96
CA GLY A 149 -8.03 -23.86 25.76
C GLY A 149 -8.18 -22.78 26.83
N THR A 150 -7.55 -22.93 28.00
CA THR A 150 -7.63 -21.92 29.07
C THR A 150 -6.29 -21.30 29.41
N ILE A 151 -5.34 -22.05 29.95
CA ILE A 151 -4.08 -21.51 30.49
C ILE A 151 -2.96 -21.68 29.47
N ASN A 152 -2.24 -20.59 29.19
CA ASN A 152 -1.11 -20.56 28.25
C ASN A 152 -1.42 -21.19 26.88
N SER A 153 -2.67 -21.06 26.41
CA SER A 153 -3.15 -21.61 25.15
C SER A 153 -3.07 -20.55 24.03
N ASN A 154 -3.02 -20.97 22.77
CA ASN A 154 -2.76 -20.10 21.62
C ASN A 154 -3.41 -20.67 20.35
N ALA A 155 -3.65 -19.86 19.32
CA ALA A 155 -4.25 -20.37 18.07
C ALA A 155 -3.39 -21.41 17.32
N ILE A 156 -2.05 -21.30 17.36
CA ILE A 156 -1.14 -22.23 16.67
C ILE A 156 -0.41 -23.15 17.65
N ALA A 157 0.35 -22.56 18.57
CA ALA A 157 1.14 -23.25 19.59
C ALA A 157 1.41 -22.32 20.78
N SER A 158 1.53 -22.88 21.99
CA SER A 158 1.72 -22.07 23.19
C SER A 158 2.99 -21.20 23.15
N ASP A 159 2.84 -19.95 23.58
CA ASP A 159 3.92 -18.97 23.68
C ASP A 159 4.49 -18.80 25.10
N ARG A 160 4.16 -19.70 26.04
CA ARG A 160 4.60 -19.56 27.45
C ARG A 160 6.11 -19.35 27.60
N TYR A 161 6.90 -20.09 26.83
CA TYR A 161 8.35 -19.97 26.80
C TYR A 161 8.87 -19.26 25.55
N ASN A 162 7.98 -19.01 24.59
CA ASN A 162 8.29 -18.38 23.31
C ASN A 162 9.52 -18.99 22.61
N GLU A 163 9.65 -20.31 22.69
CA GLU A 163 10.71 -21.07 22.03
C GLU A 163 10.28 -21.51 20.63
N GLY A 164 11.24 -22.00 19.83
CA GLY A 164 11.00 -22.48 18.47
C GLY A 164 10.68 -21.39 17.44
N THR A 165 10.30 -21.82 16.24
CA THR A 165 10.04 -20.95 15.09
C THR A 165 8.66 -21.23 14.55
N ILE A 166 7.84 -20.17 14.40
CA ILE A 166 6.54 -20.22 13.73
C ILE A 166 6.61 -19.22 12.58
N THR A 167 6.46 -19.70 11.34
CA THR A 167 6.64 -18.88 10.14
C THR A 167 5.60 -19.22 9.09
N ASN A 168 5.02 -18.22 8.44
CA ASN A 168 4.01 -18.43 7.39
C ASN A 168 2.83 -19.30 7.87
N CYS A 169 2.34 -19.05 9.08
CA CYS A 169 1.23 -19.78 9.68
C CYS A 169 0.00 -18.89 9.79
N TYR A 170 -1.17 -19.48 9.52
CA TYR A 170 -2.45 -18.79 9.50
C TYR A 170 -3.45 -19.50 10.41
N TYR A 171 -4.36 -18.75 11.01
CA TYR A 171 -5.46 -19.32 11.76
C TYR A 171 -6.75 -18.54 11.52
N ASN A 172 -7.88 -19.26 11.49
CA ASN A 172 -9.19 -18.61 11.44
C ASN A 172 -9.43 -17.83 12.73
N GLU A 173 -9.77 -16.55 12.61
CA GLU A 173 -10.06 -15.67 13.75
C GLU A 173 -11.19 -16.21 14.65
N ASN A 174 -12.08 -17.02 14.07
CA ASN A 174 -13.20 -17.67 14.76
C ASN A 174 -12.81 -18.97 15.49
N CYS A 175 -11.52 -19.28 15.61
CA CYS A 175 -11.06 -20.52 16.24
C CYS A 175 -11.12 -20.51 17.78
N GLY A 176 -11.36 -19.35 18.40
CA GLY A 176 -11.55 -19.19 19.85
C GLY A 176 -10.34 -18.67 20.62
N LEU A 177 -9.16 -18.58 20.00
CA LEU A 177 -7.93 -18.00 20.57
C LEU A 177 -7.20 -17.16 19.53
N SER A 178 -6.20 -16.39 19.97
CA SER A 178 -5.32 -15.61 19.10
C SER A 178 -3.86 -16.08 19.16
N SER A 179 -3.04 -15.62 18.23
CA SER A 179 -1.59 -15.81 18.22
C SER A 179 -0.90 -14.53 17.78
N SER A 180 0.20 -14.16 18.44
CA SER A 180 1.04 -13.02 18.03
C SER A 180 2.12 -13.41 17.03
N ARG A 181 2.30 -14.71 16.75
CA ARG A 181 3.34 -15.27 15.87
C ARG A 181 2.78 -15.86 14.57
N ALA A 182 1.48 -15.70 14.35
CA ALA A 182 0.75 -16.20 13.18
C ALA A 182 -0.32 -15.18 12.77
N THR A 183 -0.78 -15.27 11.53
CA THR A 183 -1.74 -14.31 10.96
C THR A 183 -3.17 -14.80 11.12
N ALA A 184 -4.01 -14.00 11.78
CA ALA A 184 -5.45 -14.22 11.81
C ALA A 184 -6.07 -13.95 10.43
N VAL A 185 -6.99 -14.79 9.99
CA VAL A 185 -7.71 -14.65 8.72
C VAL A 185 -9.21 -14.87 8.90
N THR A 186 -10.01 -14.21 8.06
CA THR A 186 -11.47 -14.35 8.03
C THR A 186 -11.91 -15.48 7.12
N ASP A 187 -13.19 -15.90 7.21
CA ASP A 187 -13.78 -16.89 6.29
C ASP A 187 -13.78 -16.41 4.83
N ASP A 188 -13.94 -15.09 4.60
CA ASP A 188 -13.84 -14.49 3.27
C ASP A 188 -12.42 -14.59 2.71
N GLN A 189 -11.39 -14.35 3.54
CA GLN A 189 -9.99 -14.51 3.12
C GLN A 189 -9.64 -15.98 2.86
N LEU A 190 -10.19 -16.91 3.66
CA LEU A 190 -10.01 -18.34 3.46
C LEU A 190 -10.61 -18.81 2.13
N SER A 191 -11.77 -18.28 1.73
CA SER A 191 -12.45 -18.67 0.49
C SER A 191 -12.01 -17.86 -0.75
N SER A 192 -11.15 -16.85 -0.60
CA SER A 192 -10.80 -15.94 -1.70
C SER A 192 -9.65 -16.42 -2.58
N GLY A 193 -8.84 -17.38 -2.13
CA GLY A 193 -7.55 -17.72 -2.74
C GLY A 193 -6.35 -17.03 -2.08
N GLU A 194 -6.57 -15.98 -1.27
CA GLU A 194 -5.51 -15.22 -0.62
C GLU A 194 -4.60 -16.11 0.22
N VAL A 195 -5.19 -16.88 1.13
CA VAL A 195 -4.45 -17.69 2.09
C VAL A 195 -3.70 -18.82 1.37
N ALA A 196 -4.28 -19.44 0.34
CA ALA A 196 -3.62 -20.46 -0.46
C ALA A 196 -2.40 -19.90 -1.22
N TYR A 197 -2.51 -18.69 -1.77
CA TYR A 197 -1.39 -18.03 -2.42
C TYR A 197 -0.26 -17.74 -1.44
N LEU A 198 -0.59 -17.16 -0.27
CA LEU A 198 0.39 -16.81 0.76
C LEU A 198 1.09 -18.04 1.36
N LEU A 199 0.36 -19.13 1.58
CA LEU A 199 0.92 -20.39 2.08
C LEU A 199 2.01 -20.99 1.17
N ASN A 200 1.97 -20.68 -0.14
CA ASN A 200 3.01 -21.07 -1.10
C ASN A 200 4.22 -20.10 -1.16
N SER A 201 4.29 -19.10 -0.28
CA SER A 201 5.42 -18.19 -0.11
C SER A 201 5.87 -17.52 -1.43
N ASP A 202 7.05 -17.87 -1.94
CA ASP A 202 7.67 -17.31 -3.15
C ASP A 202 7.20 -17.98 -4.45
N GLN A 203 6.20 -18.86 -4.35
CA GLN A 203 5.58 -19.53 -5.50
C GLN A 203 6.51 -20.48 -6.27
N SER A 204 7.69 -20.81 -5.73
CA SER A 204 8.67 -21.73 -6.35
C SER A 204 8.30 -23.21 -6.19
N ALA A 205 7.60 -23.56 -5.11
CA ALA A 205 7.11 -24.90 -4.81
C ALA A 205 5.64 -24.85 -4.37
N ILE A 206 4.76 -25.50 -5.14
CA ILE A 206 3.32 -25.45 -4.91
C ILE A 206 2.88 -26.67 -4.10
N ASN A 207 2.50 -26.42 -2.85
CA ASN A 207 1.97 -27.44 -1.93
C ASN A 207 0.51 -27.16 -1.57
N TRP A 208 0.07 -25.91 -1.68
CA TRP A 208 -1.30 -25.49 -1.38
C TRP A 208 -2.06 -25.13 -2.65
N TYR A 209 -3.28 -25.61 -2.73
CA TYR A 209 -4.19 -25.50 -3.87
C TYR A 209 -5.54 -24.97 -3.39
N GLN A 210 -6.30 -24.36 -4.29
CA GLN A 210 -7.66 -23.92 -4.02
C GLN A 210 -8.40 -23.62 -5.32
N ASN A 211 -9.61 -24.12 -5.47
CA ASN A 211 -10.52 -23.72 -6.52
C ASN A 211 -11.20 -22.40 -6.15
N VAL A 212 -10.93 -21.35 -6.92
CA VAL A 212 -11.43 -19.98 -6.70
C VAL A 212 -12.42 -19.61 -7.80
N ASP A 213 -12.00 -19.71 -9.07
CA ASP A 213 -12.79 -19.38 -10.25
C ASP A 213 -12.77 -20.48 -11.32
N LYS A 214 -12.22 -21.65 -10.99
CA LYS A 214 -12.21 -22.84 -11.82
C LYS A 214 -12.67 -24.07 -11.03
N GLY A 215 -13.75 -24.70 -11.49
CA GLY A 215 -14.39 -25.80 -10.78
C GLY A 215 -15.36 -25.33 -9.70
N GLU A 216 -15.76 -26.24 -8.80
CA GLU A 216 -16.53 -25.89 -7.61
C GLU A 216 -15.62 -25.13 -6.63
N LYS A 217 -16.11 -23.99 -6.12
CA LYS A 217 -15.33 -23.08 -5.28
C LYS A 217 -15.08 -23.70 -3.91
N ASP A 218 -13.82 -23.71 -3.49
CA ASP A 218 -13.44 -24.16 -2.17
C ASP A 218 -13.64 -23.07 -1.12
N ASN A 219 -14.03 -23.48 0.09
CA ASN A 219 -14.18 -22.58 1.23
C ASN A 219 -12.84 -22.30 1.95
N ALA A 220 -11.79 -23.07 1.69
CA ALA A 220 -10.48 -22.93 2.31
C ALA A 220 -9.37 -23.57 1.44
N PRO A 221 -8.08 -23.22 1.66
CA PRO A 221 -6.95 -23.88 1.03
C PRO A 221 -6.88 -25.39 1.34
N THR A 222 -6.38 -26.17 0.38
CA THR A 222 -6.20 -27.63 0.50
C THR A 222 -4.80 -28.06 0.03
N LEU A 223 -4.36 -29.23 0.48
CA LEU A 223 -3.10 -29.85 0.04
C LEU A 223 -3.30 -30.82 -1.14
N SER A 224 -4.56 -31.01 -1.57
CA SER A 224 -4.89 -31.89 -2.69
C SER A 224 -4.57 -31.23 -4.03
N SER A 225 -3.64 -31.81 -4.79
CA SER A 225 -3.25 -31.37 -6.13
C SER A 225 -4.33 -31.59 -7.20
N GLU A 226 -5.46 -32.20 -6.85
CA GLU A 226 -6.64 -32.25 -7.72
C GLU A 226 -7.32 -30.87 -7.87
N HIS A 227 -7.02 -29.95 -6.96
CA HIS A 227 -7.47 -28.55 -7.01
C HIS A 227 -6.42 -27.70 -7.72
N TYR A 228 -6.82 -26.50 -8.12
CA TYR A 228 -5.96 -25.65 -8.95
C TYR A 228 -4.99 -24.80 -8.12
N ARG A 229 -3.83 -24.51 -8.71
CA ARG A 229 -2.91 -23.49 -8.20
C ARG A 229 -3.61 -22.13 -8.20
N VAL A 230 -3.34 -21.33 -7.18
CA VAL A 230 -3.80 -19.94 -7.09
C VAL A 230 -2.69 -18.99 -7.54
N TYR A 231 -3.04 -18.05 -8.39
CA TYR A 231 -2.22 -16.92 -8.81
C TYR A 231 -2.77 -15.63 -8.23
N LYS A 232 -1.90 -14.65 -7.99
CA LYS A 232 -2.27 -13.30 -7.56
C LYS A 232 -2.45 -12.40 -8.78
N GLY A 233 -3.65 -11.86 -8.94
CA GLY A 233 -3.97 -10.73 -9.81
C GLY A 233 -3.89 -9.40 -9.05
N ASP A 234 -4.14 -8.28 -9.73
CA ASP A 234 -3.95 -6.95 -9.12
C ASP A 234 -4.89 -6.71 -7.95
N ASN A 235 -6.13 -7.19 -8.09
CA ASN A 235 -7.19 -7.04 -7.08
C ASN A 235 -7.95 -8.36 -6.82
N ILE A 236 -7.44 -9.49 -7.33
CA ILE A 236 -8.11 -10.80 -7.23
C ILE A 236 -7.08 -11.91 -7.01
N TYR A 237 -7.56 -13.07 -6.56
CA TYR A 237 -6.84 -14.33 -6.69
C TYR A 237 -7.61 -15.22 -7.69
N THR A 238 -6.90 -15.97 -8.50
CA THR A 238 -7.48 -16.70 -9.65
C THR A 238 -6.73 -18.00 -9.91
N ASN A 239 -7.41 -18.99 -10.47
CA ASN A 239 -6.79 -20.20 -11.02
C ASN A 239 -6.41 -20.05 -12.51
N ASP A 240 -6.80 -18.94 -13.14
CA ASP A 240 -6.51 -18.64 -14.52
C ASP A 240 -5.12 -18.01 -14.65
N LEU A 241 -4.19 -18.76 -15.22
CA LEU A 241 -2.83 -18.31 -15.50
C LEU A 241 -2.81 -17.08 -16.43
N ASP A 242 -3.88 -16.74 -17.14
CA ASP A 242 -3.90 -15.55 -18.00
C ASP A 242 -4.43 -14.30 -17.28
N LYS A 243 -5.07 -14.45 -16.11
CA LYS A 243 -5.67 -13.37 -15.31
C LYS A 243 -4.84 -12.91 -14.10
N HIS A 244 -3.62 -13.43 -13.95
CA HIS A 244 -2.72 -12.99 -12.88
C HIS A 244 -2.05 -11.64 -13.21
N SER A 245 -1.44 -11.01 -12.21
CA SER A 245 -0.70 -9.76 -12.39
C SER A 245 0.53 -10.01 -13.24
N HIS A 246 0.51 -9.49 -14.47
CA HIS A 246 1.66 -9.60 -15.35
C HIS A 246 2.75 -8.62 -14.87
N VAL A 247 3.84 -9.18 -14.34
CA VAL A 247 5.11 -8.48 -14.13
C VAL A 247 5.99 -8.77 -15.33
N TYR A 248 6.25 -7.75 -16.15
CA TYR A 248 7.02 -7.90 -17.38
C TYR A 248 8.50 -7.64 -17.12
N ASN A 249 9.33 -8.64 -17.40
CA ASN A 249 10.78 -8.50 -17.47
C ASN A 249 11.19 -8.61 -18.95
N LYS A 250 11.80 -7.54 -19.47
CA LYS A 250 12.17 -7.44 -20.92
C LYS A 250 10.98 -7.72 -21.86
N GLY A 251 9.78 -7.24 -21.52
CA GLY A 251 8.57 -7.38 -22.34
C GLY A 251 7.85 -8.74 -22.25
N VAL A 252 8.27 -9.63 -21.36
CA VAL A 252 7.65 -10.96 -21.16
C VAL A 252 7.27 -11.12 -19.69
N CYS A 253 6.07 -11.64 -19.42
CA CYS A 253 5.62 -11.85 -18.05
C CYS A 253 6.43 -12.98 -17.37
N ASP A 254 7.00 -12.72 -16.19
CA ASP A 254 7.82 -13.71 -15.46
C ASP A 254 7.02 -14.94 -14.96
N ILE A 255 5.70 -14.84 -14.83
CA ILE A 255 4.84 -15.90 -14.29
C ILE A 255 4.26 -16.79 -15.40
N CYS A 256 3.76 -16.20 -16.49
CA CYS A 256 3.16 -16.98 -17.59
C CYS A 256 4.00 -17.04 -18.87
N ASN A 257 5.13 -16.33 -18.92
CA ASN A 257 6.03 -16.23 -20.06
C ASN A 257 5.35 -15.73 -21.36
N LYS A 258 4.25 -14.96 -21.23
CA LYS A 258 3.53 -14.34 -22.37
C LYS A 258 3.81 -12.83 -22.44
N ALA A 259 3.87 -12.32 -23.66
CA ALA A 259 3.74 -10.88 -23.94
C ALA A 259 2.25 -10.52 -24.10
N CYS A 260 1.83 -9.30 -23.74
CA CYS A 260 0.46 -8.85 -24.02
C CYS A 260 0.27 -8.62 -25.53
N THR A 261 -0.26 -9.61 -26.24
CA THR A 261 -0.41 -9.57 -27.71
C THR A 261 -1.73 -8.94 -28.17
N HIS A 262 -2.59 -8.50 -27.25
CA HIS A 262 -3.94 -8.05 -27.56
C HIS A 262 -4.01 -6.69 -28.27
N GLY A 263 -3.04 -5.81 -28.04
CA GLY A 263 -2.89 -4.53 -28.76
C GLY A 263 -4.06 -3.55 -28.68
N LYS A 264 -5.09 -3.80 -27.86
CA LYS A 264 -6.25 -2.92 -27.66
C LYS A 264 -6.28 -2.43 -26.22
N TYR A 265 -6.07 -1.14 -26.04
CA TYR A 265 -5.98 -0.50 -24.73
C TYR A 265 -7.04 0.60 -24.58
N LYS A 266 -7.62 0.69 -23.39
CA LYS A 266 -8.44 1.83 -22.94
C LYS A 266 -7.81 2.37 -21.67
N ASN A 267 -7.41 3.65 -21.68
CA ASN A 267 -6.63 4.26 -20.60
C ASN A 267 -5.34 3.46 -20.27
N GLY A 268 -4.68 2.93 -21.31
CA GLY A 268 -3.49 2.07 -21.19
C GLY A 268 -3.71 0.68 -20.61
N ILE A 269 -4.96 0.31 -20.29
CA ILE A 269 -5.30 -1.02 -19.79
C ILE A 269 -5.92 -1.84 -20.92
N CYS A 270 -5.41 -3.05 -21.12
CA CYS A 270 -5.83 -3.95 -22.18
C CYS A 270 -7.32 -4.30 -22.00
N THR A 271 -8.14 -4.09 -23.02
CA THR A 271 -9.60 -4.29 -22.92
C THR A 271 -10.02 -5.76 -22.91
N TYR A 272 -9.11 -6.69 -23.22
CA TYR A 272 -9.41 -8.13 -23.26
C TYR A 272 -9.09 -8.84 -21.94
N CYS A 273 -7.84 -8.72 -21.49
CA CYS A 273 -7.43 -9.32 -20.23
C CYS A 273 -7.62 -8.40 -19.03
N GLU A 274 -7.89 -7.10 -19.22
CA GLU A 274 -8.05 -6.10 -18.14
C GLU A 274 -6.82 -5.87 -17.23
N TYR A 275 -5.73 -6.63 -17.40
CA TYR A 275 -4.50 -6.55 -16.58
C TYR A 275 -3.25 -6.16 -17.38
N GLY A 276 -3.26 -6.36 -18.70
CA GLY A 276 -2.16 -5.96 -19.56
C GLY A 276 -2.06 -4.44 -19.60
N VAL A 277 -0.88 -3.90 -19.28
CA VAL A 277 -0.64 -2.46 -19.31
C VAL A 277 0.21 -2.08 -20.51
N GLU A 278 -0.09 -0.94 -21.09
CA GLU A 278 0.68 -0.35 -22.18
C GLU A 278 2.04 0.12 -21.66
N GLU A 279 3.13 -0.36 -22.27
CA GLU A 279 4.48 0.09 -21.97
C GLU A 279 4.68 1.52 -22.51
N PRO A 280 5.14 2.47 -21.68
CA PRO A 280 5.42 3.83 -22.13
C PRO A 280 6.61 3.88 -23.08
N GLN A 281 6.61 4.88 -23.96
CA GLN A 281 7.77 5.16 -24.81
C GLN A 281 8.93 5.72 -23.97
N LEU A 282 10.14 5.22 -24.18
CA LEU A 282 11.36 5.81 -23.64
C LEU A 282 11.89 6.87 -24.63
N VAL A 283 11.75 8.15 -24.27
CA VAL A 283 12.20 9.28 -25.09
C VAL A 283 13.30 10.03 -24.35
N GLY A 284 14.53 9.92 -24.86
CA GLY A 284 15.71 10.37 -24.13
C GLY A 284 15.93 9.51 -22.88
N GLU A 285 16.01 10.15 -21.71
CA GLU A 285 16.19 9.47 -20.42
C GLU A 285 14.87 9.26 -19.65
N TYR A 286 13.72 9.59 -20.25
CA TYR A 286 12.42 9.58 -19.58
C TYR A 286 11.43 8.63 -20.26
N TYR A 287 10.73 7.82 -19.47
CA TYR A 287 9.51 7.16 -19.89
C TYR A 287 8.36 8.17 -19.92
N GLU A 288 7.66 8.26 -21.05
CA GLU A 288 6.52 9.16 -21.25
C GLU A 288 5.22 8.50 -20.76
N ILE A 289 4.62 9.07 -19.71
CA ILE A 289 3.42 8.55 -19.06
C ILE A 289 2.22 9.38 -19.51
N GLY A 290 1.43 8.83 -20.43
CA GLY A 290 0.27 9.52 -21.01
C GLY A 290 -1.09 8.96 -20.58
N ASN A 291 -1.12 7.85 -19.85
CA ASN A 291 -2.36 7.24 -19.36
C ASN A 291 -2.14 6.42 -18.08
N TYR A 292 -3.24 5.97 -17.46
CA TYR A 292 -3.16 5.24 -16.19
C TYR A 292 -2.45 3.88 -16.34
N GLY A 293 -2.59 3.19 -17.48
CA GLY A 293 -1.85 1.97 -17.76
C GLY A 293 -0.34 2.17 -17.81
N ASN A 294 0.16 3.22 -18.47
CA ASN A 294 1.58 3.57 -18.44
C ASN A 294 2.06 3.83 -17.00
N LEU A 295 1.22 4.47 -16.18
CA LEU A 295 1.55 4.73 -14.78
C LEU A 295 1.67 3.43 -13.96
N ILE A 296 0.76 2.47 -14.17
CA ILE A 296 0.84 1.14 -13.55
C ILE A 296 2.07 0.37 -14.06
N TRP A 297 2.39 0.47 -15.35
CA TRP A 297 3.62 -0.11 -15.89
C TRP A 297 4.85 0.45 -15.16
N PHE A 298 4.92 1.78 -15.00
CA PHE A 298 6.02 2.45 -14.31
C PHE A 298 6.15 1.98 -12.86
N GLN A 299 5.03 1.91 -12.13
CA GLN A 299 4.99 1.39 -10.77
C GLN A 299 5.57 -0.03 -10.69
N ARG A 300 5.08 -0.95 -11.53
CA ARG A 300 5.56 -2.34 -11.55
C ARG A 300 7.02 -2.45 -11.92
N TYR A 301 7.47 -1.64 -12.87
CA TYR A 301 8.84 -1.68 -13.37
C TYR A 301 9.84 -1.17 -12.31
N VAL A 302 9.48 -0.11 -11.57
CA VAL A 302 10.25 0.34 -10.40
C VAL A 302 10.26 -0.73 -9.31
N ASP A 303 9.10 -1.30 -8.97
CA ASP A 303 8.98 -2.31 -7.90
C ASP A 303 9.67 -3.65 -8.24
N ALA A 304 9.94 -3.91 -9.52
CA ALA A 304 10.80 -4.99 -9.97
C ALA A 304 12.30 -4.72 -9.77
N GLY A 305 12.68 -3.56 -9.22
CA GLY A 305 14.06 -3.18 -8.91
C GLY A 305 14.69 -2.16 -9.86
N ASN A 306 13.97 -1.66 -10.85
CA ASN A 306 14.48 -0.63 -11.78
C ASN A 306 14.38 0.78 -11.18
N VAL A 307 14.99 0.97 -10.01
CA VAL A 307 14.74 2.13 -9.14
C VAL A 307 15.34 3.46 -9.62
N ASN A 308 16.17 3.45 -10.67
CA ASN A 308 16.88 4.63 -11.18
C ASN A 308 16.27 5.22 -12.46
N ILE A 309 15.13 4.69 -12.93
CA ILE A 309 14.49 5.17 -14.16
C ILE A 309 13.82 6.53 -13.94
N ASN A 310 13.70 7.33 -14.98
CA ASN A 310 12.95 8.59 -14.93
C ASN A 310 11.63 8.46 -15.69
N ALA A 311 10.62 9.21 -15.26
CA ALA A 311 9.35 9.35 -15.96
C ALA A 311 8.93 10.82 -16.02
N LYS A 312 8.24 11.16 -17.11
CA LYS A 312 7.56 12.45 -17.23
C LYS A 312 6.13 12.25 -17.70
N LEU A 313 5.20 13.04 -17.19
CA LEU A 313 3.84 13.03 -17.71
C LEU A 313 3.79 13.71 -19.09
N THR A 314 2.86 13.27 -19.93
CA THR A 314 2.57 13.92 -21.23
C THR A 314 1.12 14.41 -21.34
N SER A 315 0.31 14.11 -20.32
CA SER A 315 -1.09 14.52 -20.19
C SER A 315 -1.55 14.30 -18.76
N ASP A 316 -2.71 14.88 -18.41
CA ASP A 316 -3.40 14.55 -17.17
C ASP A 316 -3.79 13.06 -17.15
N ILE A 317 -3.64 12.44 -15.98
CA ILE A 317 -3.93 11.02 -15.76
C ILE A 317 -5.10 10.88 -14.81
N VAL A 318 -6.15 10.18 -15.24
CA VAL A 318 -7.32 9.90 -14.41
C VAL A 318 -7.41 8.40 -14.16
N ALA A 319 -7.30 7.99 -12.90
CA ALA A 319 -7.52 6.61 -12.48
C ALA A 319 -9.02 6.35 -12.24
N ASN A 320 -9.60 7.03 -11.25
CA ASN A 320 -11.02 6.97 -10.93
C ASN A 320 -11.61 8.39 -11.05
N GLU A 321 -12.72 8.53 -11.76
CA GLU A 321 -13.42 9.81 -11.88
C GLU A 321 -14.25 10.11 -10.63
N ASN A 322 -14.19 11.34 -10.12
CA ASN A 322 -14.98 11.82 -8.99
C ASN A 322 -14.85 10.93 -7.75
N LEU A 323 -13.62 10.59 -7.38
CA LEU A 323 -13.35 9.66 -6.29
C LEU A 323 -13.84 10.21 -4.95
N LEU A 324 -13.67 11.51 -4.70
CA LEU A 324 -13.97 12.14 -3.42
C LEU A 324 -15.22 13.04 -3.45
N ASP A 325 -15.95 13.03 -2.34
CA ASP A 325 -16.95 14.03 -2.02
C ASP A 325 -16.32 15.34 -1.52
N SER A 326 -17.13 16.38 -1.34
CA SER A 326 -16.69 17.67 -0.79
C SER A 326 -16.14 17.61 0.64
N SER A 327 -16.38 16.51 1.35
CA SER A 327 -15.85 16.23 2.70
C SER A 327 -14.59 15.36 2.67
N GLY A 328 -14.08 14.98 1.49
CA GLY A 328 -12.93 14.09 1.35
C GLY A 328 -13.23 12.64 1.70
N ASN A 329 -14.45 12.16 1.48
CA ASN A 329 -14.81 10.74 1.58
C ASN A 329 -14.91 10.11 0.20
N VAL A 330 -14.49 8.86 0.11
CA VAL A 330 -14.57 8.09 -1.13
C VAL A 330 -16.03 7.81 -1.49
N GLN A 331 -16.40 8.12 -2.73
CA GLN A 331 -17.71 7.88 -3.29
C GLN A 331 -17.74 6.62 -4.15
N GLY A 332 -18.84 5.88 -4.07
CA GLY A 332 -19.04 4.67 -4.87
C GLY A 332 -18.02 3.57 -4.57
N THR A 333 -17.79 2.70 -5.56
CA THR A 333 -16.76 1.65 -5.49
C THR A 333 -15.64 2.04 -6.46
N PRO A 334 -14.43 2.35 -5.98
CA PRO A 334 -13.30 2.65 -6.84
C PRO A 334 -13.05 1.50 -7.82
N LYS A 335 -12.89 1.83 -9.09
CA LYS A 335 -12.61 0.84 -10.15
C LYS A 335 -11.18 0.32 -10.03
N TYR A 336 -10.23 1.22 -9.76
CA TYR A 336 -8.82 0.86 -9.65
C TYR A 336 -8.27 1.20 -8.26
N ASN A 337 -7.53 0.24 -7.69
CA ASN A 337 -6.73 0.45 -6.49
C ASN A 337 -5.31 0.86 -6.90
N TRP A 338 -4.74 1.81 -6.19
CA TRP A 338 -3.36 2.25 -6.32
C TRP A 338 -2.46 1.52 -5.31
N THR A 339 -1.36 0.98 -5.81
CA THR A 339 -0.27 0.43 -4.98
C THR A 339 0.88 1.44 -5.00
N PRO A 340 1.25 2.04 -3.85
CA PRO A 340 2.34 3.02 -3.81
C PRO A 340 3.68 2.44 -4.21
N ILE A 341 4.39 3.19 -5.05
CA ILE A 341 5.67 2.78 -5.64
C ILE A 341 6.76 2.70 -4.56
N GLY A 342 7.59 1.66 -4.58
CA GLY A 342 8.73 1.49 -3.70
C GLY A 342 8.38 1.06 -2.27
N ARG A 343 7.16 0.58 -2.03
CA ARG A 343 6.68 0.23 -0.68
C ARG A 343 7.37 -1.02 -0.08
N GLY A 344 7.68 -2.03 -0.90
CA GLY A 344 8.07 -3.37 -0.45
C GLY A 344 9.53 -3.55 0.01
N TYR A 345 10.37 -2.52 -0.10
CA TYR A 345 11.81 -2.66 0.15
C TYR A 345 12.18 -2.59 1.63
N SER A 346 13.04 -3.51 2.05
CA SER A 346 13.59 -3.55 3.42
C SER A 346 14.75 -2.58 3.60
N ASN A 347 15.57 -2.37 2.56
CA ASN A 347 16.70 -1.45 2.57
C ASN A 347 16.36 -0.13 1.88
N SER A 348 16.88 0.99 2.39
CA SER A 348 16.59 2.31 1.84
C SER A 348 17.19 2.49 0.44
N SER A 349 18.35 1.87 0.16
CA SER A 349 19.00 1.89 -1.16
C SER A 349 18.12 1.38 -2.29
N ASP A 350 17.18 0.50 -1.96
CA ASP A 350 16.35 -0.20 -2.94
C ASP A 350 15.04 0.57 -3.21
N SER A 351 14.83 1.72 -2.56
CA SER A 351 13.72 2.62 -2.85
C SER A 351 14.02 3.52 -4.06
N TYR A 352 13.00 4.17 -4.61
CA TYR A 352 13.11 4.98 -5.83
C TYR A 352 14.19 6.07 -5.75
N ASN A 353 14.98 6.20 -6.83
CA ASN A 353 16.15 7.06 -6.97
C ASN A 353 16.13 7.90 -8.27
N GLY A 354 15.12 7.76 -9.12
CA GLY A 354 14.99 8.52 -10.37
C GLY A 354 14.21 9.83 -10.24
N VAL A 355 13.88 10.44 -11.38
CA VAL A 355 13.10 11.68 -11.49
C VAL A 355 11.70 11.39 -12.01
N PHE A 356 10.67 11.81 -11.27
CA PHE A 356 9.29 11.83 -11.74
C PHE A 356 8.85 13.29 -11.95
N ASP A 357 8.76 13.72 -13.20
CA ASP A 357 8.39 15.08 -13.57
C ASP A 357 6.94 15.14 -14.07
N GLY A 358 6.06 15.82 -13.35
CA GLY A 358 4.68 16.02 -13.80
C GLY A 358 4.56 16.97 -14.99
N THR A 359 5.60 17.76 -15.31
CA THR A 359 5.61 18.76 -16.38
C THR A 359 4.40 19.70 -16.36
N GLY A 360 3.82 19.95 -15.19
CA GLY A 360 2.62 20.76 -14.99
C GLY A 360 1.28 20.01 -15.10
N TYR A 361 1.30 18.71 -15.43
CA TYR A 361 0.11 17.86 -15.46
C TYR A 361 -0.24 17.29 -14.08
N SER A 362 -1.45 16.73 -14.01
CA SER A 362 -2.03 16.16 -12.80
C SER A 362 -2.24 14.64 -12.90
N ILE A 363 -2.25 13.99 -11.74
CA ILE A 363 -2.75 12.63 -11.55
C ILE A 363 -3.95 12.71 -10.61
N SER A 364 -5.07 12.12 -11.00
CA SER A 364 -6.31 12.12 -10.21
C SER A 364 -6.90 10.74 -9.98
N GLY A 365 -7.70 10.62 -8.93
CA GLY A 365 -8.46 9.40 -8.64
C GLY A 365 -7.65 8.25 -8.07
N LEU A 366 -6.45 8.46 -7.53
CA LEU A 366 -5.68 7.37 -6.94
C LEU A 366 -6.32 6.93 -5.61
N TYR A 367 -6.68 5.65 -5.48
CA TYR A 367 -7.28 5.11 -4.25
C TYR A 367 -6.39 4.01 -3.64
N SER A 368 -5.77 4.28 -2.49
CA SER A 368 -4.90 3.33 -1.77
C SER A 368 -5.39 3.08 -0.35
N ASN A 369 -6.09 1.96 -0.11
CA ASN A 369 -6.63 1.55 1.20
C ASN A 369 -6.01 0.22 1.75
N GLY A 370 -4.77 -0.07 1.39
CA GLY A 370 -4.07 -1.29 1.81
C GLY A 370 -3.83 -1.41 3.33
N THR A 371 -3.44 -2.60 3.81
CA THR A 371 -3.07 -2.89 5.22
C THR A 371 -1.64 -2.45 5.59
N GLU A 372 -0.84 -2.05 4.61
CA GLU A 372 0.57 -1.75 4.81
C GLU A 372 0.83 -0.32 5.31
N ASN A 373 2.04 -0.12 5.84
CA ASN A 373 2.37 1.07 6.63
C ASN A 373 2.79 2.30 5.84
N TYR A 374 3.16 2.19 4.56
CA TYR A 374 3.74 3.29 3.77
C TYR A 374 2.83 3.71 2.62
N CYS A 375 2.11 4.83 2.72
CA CYS A 375 1.07 5.24 1.79
C CYS A 375 1.39 6.58 1.12
N GLY A 376 1.08 6.68 -0.17
CA GLY A 376 1.21 7.88 -1.00
C GLY A 376 1.29 7.53 -2.48
N PHE A 377 1.70 8.46 -3.33
CA PHE A 377 2.08 8.12 -4.70
C PHE A 377 3.26 7.15 -4.70
N PHE A 378 4.27 7.45 -3.88
CA PHE A 378 5.36 6.56 -3.49
C PHE A 378 5.19 6.13 -2.02
N GLY A 379 5.46 4.86 -1.72
CA GLY A 379 5.57 4.37 -0.35
C GLY A 379 6.87 4.84 0.30
N LYS A 380 8.01 4.57 -0.35
CA LYS A 380 9.35 4.98 0.10
C LYS A 380 10.15 5.58 -1.05
N MET A 381 10.92 6.62 -0.76
CA MET A 381 11.76 7.30 -1.74
C MET A 381 13.12 7.64 -1.15
N ASN A 382 14.21 7.27 -1.83
CA ASN A 382 15.56 7.45 -1.31
C ASN A 382 16.27 8.68 -1.87
N LYS A 383 16.73 8.61 -3.13
CA LYS A 383 17.30 9.76 -3.86
C LYS A 383 16.34 10.33 -4.91
N GLY A 384 15.11 9.82 -4.93
CA GLY A 384 14.13 10.20 -5.94
C GLY A 384 13.75 11.67 -5.86
N ILE A 385 13.40 12.22 -7.02
CA ILE A 385 12.92 13.60 -7.19
C ILE A 385 11.51 13.52 -7.75
N ILE A 386 10.55 14.17 -7.10
CA ILE A 386 9.21 14.42 -7.64
C ILE A 386 9.08 15.92 -7.86
N LYS A 387 8.72 16.33 -9.08
CA LYS A 387 8.57 17.75 -9.40
C LYS A 387 7.45 18.07 -10.35
N ASN A 388 6.95 19.31 -10.28
CA ASN A 388 5.97 19.89 -11.21
C ASN A 388 4.71 19.02 -11.37
N LEU A 389 4.23 18.44 -10.28
CA LEU A 389 3.16 17.44 -10.28
C LEU A 389 2.02 17.86 -9.34
N SER A 390 0.79 17.73 -9.84
CA SER A 390 -0.43 17.84 -9.04
C SER A 390 -1.03 16.46 -8.76
N ILE A 391 -1.33 16.14 -7.50
CA ILE A 391 -2.12 14.95 -7.13
C ILE A 391 -3.47 15.41 -6.60
N VAL A 392 -4.53 15.14 -7.35
CA VAL A 392 -5.87 15.65 -7.03
C VAL A 392 -6.89 14.53 -6.89
N ASP A 393 -8.02 14.79 -6.22
CA ASP A 393 -9.14 13.84 -6.11
C ASP A 393 -8.68 12.40 -5.73
N SER A 394 -7.77 12.29 -4.77
CA SER A 394 -7.06 11.03 -4.47
C SER A 394 -7.14 10.70 -2.97
N TYR A 395 -7.06 9.42 -2.62
CA TYR A 395 -7.20 8.93 -1.24
C TYR A 395 -6.06 7.98 -0.87
N PHE A 396 -5.35 8.27 0.22
CA PHE A 396 -4.21 7.48 0.66
C PHE A 396 -4.30 7.06 2.14
N GLY A 397 -4.16 5.76 2.37
CA GLY A 397 -4.03 5.15 3.68
C GLY A 397 -5.36 4.78 4.33
N LYS A 398 -5.29 4.36 5.58
CA LYS A 398 -6.43 4.08 6.47
C LYS A 398 -6.03 4.28 7.91
N SER A 399 -7.00 4.19 8.82
CA SER A 399 -6.81 4.49 10.25
C SER A 399 -5.72 3.68 10.97
N SER A 400 -5.21 2.60 10.38
CA SER A 400 -4.10 1.80 10.93
C SER A 400 -2.73 2.09 10.32
N CYS A 401 -2.63 2.86 9.23
CA CYS A 401 -1.37 3.12 8.51
C CYS A 401 -0.43 4.03 9.32
N TYR A 402 0.88 3.93 9.07
CA TYR A 402 1.89 4.58 9.92
C TYR A 402 2.61 5.74 9.23
N TYR A 403 2.81 5.71 7.93
CA TYR A 403 3.55 6.73 7.19
C TYR A 403 2.72 7.08 5.96
N VAL A 404 2.03 8.22 5.98
CA VAL A 404 1.06 8.58 4.95
C VAL A 404 1.31 10.00 4.49
N GLY A 405 1.54 10.18 3.19
CA GLY A 405 1.56 11.48 2.52
C GLY A 405 0.94 11.34 1.14
N SER A 406 0.46 12.42 0.52
CA SER A 406 -0.09 12.31 -0.84
C SER A 406 0.98 11.96 -1.89
N PHE A 407 2.20 12.47 -1.73
CA PHE A 407 3.33 12.17 -2.62
C PHE A 407 4.18 11.02 -2.11
N VAL A 408 4.60 11.05 -0.84
CA VAL A 408 5.55 10.07 -0.31
C VAL A 408 5.17 9.64 1.11
N GLY A 409 5.11 8.34 1.39
CA GLY A 409 4.97 7.84 2.75
C GLY A 409 6.21 8.15 3.61
N TYR A 410 7.38 7.72 3.13
CA TYR A 410 8.68 7.91 3.80
C TYR A 410 9.79 8.36 2.83
N GLY A 411 10.30 9.58 3.01
CA GLY A 411 11.44 10.13 2.26
C GLY A 411 12.76 10.04 3.04
N TYR A 412 13.80 9.45 2.46
CA TYR A 412 15.14 9.43 3.06
C TYR A 412 15.92 10.72 2.77
N SER A 413 17.15 10.82 3.28
CA SER A 413 17.94 12.06 3.36
C SER A 413 18.20 12.78 2.03
N TYR A 414 18.09 12.09 0.90
CA TYR A 414 18.36 12.64 -0.43
C TYR A 414 17.09 12.78 -1.30
N SER A 415 15.91 12.54 -0.73
CA SER A 415 14.66 12.63 -1.48
C SER A 415 14.27 14.09 -1.67
N ASN A 416 13.75 14.47 -2.84
CA ASN A 416 13.27 15.83 -3.10
C ASN A 416 11.83 15.83 -3.62
N ILE A 417 10.99 16.71 -3.06
CA ILE A 417 9.64 16.99 -3.53
C ILE A 417 9.56 18.50 -3.76
N GLU A 418 9.40 18.93 -5.01
CA GLU A 418 9.43 20.35 -5.37
C GLU A 418 8.30 20.73 -6.32
N ASN A 419 7.75 21.94 -6.21
CA ASN A 419 6.70 22.43 -7.11
C ASN A 419 5.53 21.45 -7.21
N CYS A 420 4.97 21.04 -6.07
CA CYS A 420 3.96 20.00 -5.99
C CYS A 420 2.68 20.50 -5.31
N TYR A 421 1.54 20.15 -5.90
CA TYR A 421 0.21 20.46 -5.37
C TYR A 421 -0.53 19.19 -4.97
N SER A 422 -1.27 19.21 -3.87
CA SER A 422 -2.21 18.13 -3.59
C SER A 422 -3.46 18.58 -2.84
N ASN A 423 -4.62 18.07 -3.26
CA ASN A 423 -5.87 18.15 -2.51
C ASN A 423 -6.39 16.78 -2.06
N ALA A 424 -5.53 15.76 -2.09
CA ALA A 424 -5.86 14.40 -1.70
C ALA A 424 -6.33 14.31 -0.24
N THR A 425 -7.09 13.25 0.08
CA THR A 425 -7.36 12.87 1.46
C THR A 425 -6.33 11.86 1.94
N THR A 426 -5.71 12.13 3.10
CA THR A 426 -4.76 11.20 3.75
C THR A 426 -5.32 10.70 5.08
N VAL A 427 -5.22 9.40 5.33
CA VAL A 427 -5.76 8.74 6.53
C VAL A 427 -4.72 7.82 7.15
N GLY A 428 -4.46 7.98 8.45
CA GLY A 428 -3.37 7.27 9.12
C GLY A 428 -3.39 7.41 10.64
N LYS A 429 -2.77 6.44 11.33
CA LYS A 429 -2.57 6.49 12.79
C LYS A 429 -1.37 7.36 13.15
N TYR A 430 -0.22 7.05 12.57
CA TYR A 430 1.03 7.78 12.77
C TYR A 430 1.40 8.55 11.51
N TYR A 431 2.24 9.58 11.66
CA TYR A 431 2.93 10.30 10.58
C TYR A 431 2.06 10.49 9.32
N CYS A 432 0.81 10.92 9.52
CA CYS A 432 -0.18 11.11 8.47
C CYS A 432 -0.24 12.59 8.13
N CYS A 433 0.25 12.93 6.95
CA CYS A 433 0.53 14.31 6.57
C CYS A 433 -0.01 14.60 5.17
N GLY A 434 -0.01 15.88 4.78
CA GLY A 434 -0.52 16.29 3.48
C GLY A 434 0.39 15.90 2.32
N ILE A 435 1.68 16.23 2.39
CA ILE A 435 2.63 16.02 1.28
C ILE A 435 3.45 14.75 1.49
N ALA A 436 4.15 14.64 2.62
CA ALA A 436 4.99 13.49 2.94
C ALA A 436 4.76 13.02 4.38
N GLY A 437 4.63 11.72 4.64
CA GLY A 437 4.40 11.22 6.00
C GLY A 437 5.55 11.59 6.95
N GLU A 438 6.71 10.99 6.71
CA GLU A 438 8.00 11.42 7.29
C GLU A 438 8.97 11.71 6.14
N THR A 439 9.77 12.77 6.28
CA THR A 439 10.84 13.08 5.31
C THR A 439 12.10 13.53 6.01
N LYS A 440 13.22 12.96 5.57
CA LYS A 440 14.59 13.40 5.91
C LYS A 440 15.23 14.22 4.79
N GLY A 441 14.58 14.29 3.64
CA GLY A 441 15.03 15.06 2.49
C GLY A 441 14.43 16.46 2.46
N THR A 442 14.15 16.97 1.26
CA THR A 442 13.65 18.33 1.04
C THR A 442 12.23 18.31 0.49
N VAL A 443 11.38 19.19 1.03
CA VAL A 443 10.06 19.54 0.49
C VAL A 443 10.05 21.05 0.26
N SER A 444 9.86 21.48 -0.99
CA SER A 444 9.98 22.89 -1.37
C SER A 444 8.89 23.34 -2.35
N ASN A 445 8.45 24.59 -2.23
CA ASN A 445 7.47 25.20 -3.16
C ASN A 445 6.21 24.33 -3.32
N CYS A 446 5.68 23.80 -2.22
CA CYS A 446 4.55 22.87 -2.23
C CYS A 446 3.30 23.49 -1.60
N LEU A 447 2.14 23.12 -2.11
CA LEU A 447 0.84 23.52 -1.56
C LEU A 447 -0.02 22.27 -1.27
N TYR A 448 -0.50 22.18 -0.03
CA TYR A 448 -1.48 21.17 0.37
C TYR A 448 -2.85 21.79 0.66
N ASN A 449 -3.87 21.36 -0.07
CA ASN A 449 -5.25 21.85 0.00
C ASN A 449 -6.26 20.72 0.25
N GLY A 450 -5.81 19.62 0.86
CA GLY A 450 -6.61 18.40 1.05
C GLY A 450 -7.24 18.27 2.44
N LYS A 451 -7.56 17.02 2.82
CA LYS A 451 -8.09 16.67 4.15
C LYS A 451 -7.22 15.62 4.82
N ILE A 452 -6.81 15.85 6.07
CA ILE A 452 -5.98 14.93 6.85
C ILE A 452 -6.82 14.32 7.96
N LYS A 453 -6.92 12.99 7.96
CA LYS A 453 -7.54 12.18 9.03
C LYS A 453 -6.43 11.41 9.76
N GLY A 454 -5.51 12.18 10.35
CA GLY A 454 -4.34 11.73 11.11
C GLY A 454 -4.53 11.90 12.61
N THR A 455 -3.77 11.17 13.43
CA THR A 455 -3.84 11.31 14.91
C THR A 455 -2.49 11.62 15.53
N MET A 456 -1.54 10.68 15.49
CA MET A 456 -0.27 10.79 16.22
C MET A 456 0.86 11.29 15.31
N ASN A 457 1.64 12.29 15.77
CA ASN A 457 2.79 12.84 15.04
C ASN A 457 2.48 13.27 13.59
N SER A 458 1.23 13.64 13.33
CA SER A 458 0.72 14.08 12.03
C SER A 458 0.96 15.58 11.85
N ASN A 459 1.00 16.09 10.61
CA ASN A 459 1.32 17.48 10.29
C ASN A 459 0.72 17.88 8.93
N ALA A 460 0.49 19.17 8.68
CA ALA A 460 -0.09 19.60 7.40
C ALA A 460 0.80 19.31 6.18
N ILE A 461 2.13 19.34 6.33
CA ILE A 461 3.08 19.06 5.23
C ILE A 461 3.83 17.75 5.44
N ALA A 462 4.63 17.66 6.51
CA ALA A 462 5.36 16.46 6.88
C ALA A 462 5.67 16.41 8.39
N SER A 463 5.86 15.21 8.95
CA SER A 463 5.98 15.03 10.39
C SER A 463 7.22 15.69 11.00
N ASP A 464 7.04 16.30 12.17
CA ASP A 464 8.10 16.96 12.95
C ASP A 464 8.62 16.12 14.13
N ARG A 465 8.25 14.83 14.22
CA ARG A 465 8.64 13.98 15.37
C ARG A 465 10.16 13.94 15.61
N TYR A 466 10.93 13.93 14.54
CA TYR A 466 12.41 13.93 14.56
C TYR A 466 13.00 15.20 13.93
N ASN A 467 12.22 15.92 13.12
CA ASN A 467 12.60 17.20 12.50
C ASN A 467 13.92 17.12 11.70
N GLU A 468 14.17 16.03 10.96
CA GLU A 468 15.44 15.75 10.28
C GLU A 468 15.51 16.31 8.84
N GLY A 469 14.38 16.48 8.14
CA GLY A 469 14.32 17.03 6.77
C GLY A 469 14.19 18.56 6.70
N THR A 470 14.12 19.10 5.48
CA THR A 470 13.95 20.54 5.21
C THR A 470 12.59 20.81 4.54
N ILE A 471 11.85 21.78 5.07
CA ILE A 471 10.59 22.27 4.51
C ILE A 471 10.75 23.76 4.28
N THR A 472 10.59 24.22 3.03
CA THR A 472 10.81 25.61 2.64
C THR A 472 9.75 26.06 1.64
N ASN A 473 9.26 27.30 1.77
CA ASN A 473 8.27 27.86 0.85
C ASN A 473 7.05 26.94 0.65
N CYS A 474 6.52 26.38 1.74
CA CYS A 474 5.39 25.47 1.72
C CYS A 474 4.17 26.09 2.37
N TYR A 475 3.02 25.84 1.79
CA TYR A 475 1.73 26.38 2.20
C TYR A 475 0.72 25.27 2.41
N TYR A 476 -0.22 25.47 3.31
CA TYR A 476 -1.33 24.55 3.51
C TYR A 476 -2.63 25.30 3.80
N ASN A 477 -3.75 24.77 3.31
CA ASN A 477 -5.05 25.31 3.65
C ASN A 477 -5.33 25.06 5.15
N GLU A 478 -5.70 26.10 5.88
CA GLU A 478 -6.04 26.01 7.31
C GLU A 478 -7.19 25.02 7.60
N ASN A 479 -8.04 24.77 6.61
CA ASN A 479 -9.17 23.85 6.68
C ASN A 479 -8.78 22.37 6.44
N CYS A 480 -7.49 22.03 6.36
CA CYS A 480 -7.03 20.66 6.11
C CYS A 480 -7.12 19.72 7.32
N GLY A 481 -7.42 20.25 8.51
CA GLY A 481 -7.69 19.50 9.74
C GLY A 481 -6.54 19.42 10.74
N ILE A 482 -5.33 19.85 10.36
CA ILE A 482 -4.15 19.91 11.24
C ILE A 482 -3.26 21.09 10.83
N SER A 483 -2.37 21.53 11.72
CA SER A 483 -1.43 22.64 11.46
C SER A 483 0.00 22.16 11.20
N SER A 484 0.85 23.09 10.77
CA SER A 484 2.30 22.92 10.68
C SER A 484 3.01 24.13 11.26
N SER A 485 4.12 23.93 11.96
CA SER A 485 4.99 25.02 12.44
C SER A 485 6.08 25.40 11.42
N ARG A 486 6.19 24.66 10.31
CA ARG A 486 7.25 24.79 9.29
C ARG A 486 6.73 25.19 7.92
N ALA A 487 5.43 25.45 7.83
CA ALA A 487 4.73 25.87 6.62
C ALA A 487 3.69 26.94 6.99
N ILE A 488 3.25 27.70 6.00
CA ILE A 488 2.36 28.84 6.21
C ILE A 488 0.92 28.39 5.96
N ALA A 489 0.05 28.58 6.96
CA ALA A 489 -1.39 28.39 6.81
C ALA A 489 -1.97 29.50 5.92
N VAL A 490 -2.86 29.14 5.01
CA VAL A 490 -3.57 30.09 4.12
C VAL A 490 -5.07 29.81 4.11
N THR A 491 -5.86 30.85 3.90
CA THR A 491 -7.32 30.77 3.78
C THR A 491 -7.76 30.52 2.33
N ASP A 492 -9.02 30.13 2.13
CA ASP A 492 -9.61 29.99 0.79
C ASP A 492 -9.60 31.32 0.01
N ASP A 493 -9.75 32.46 0.70
CA ASP A 493 -9.65 33.80 0.08
C ASP A 493 -8.22 34.08 -0.40
N GLN A 494 -7.20 33.72 0.37
CA GLN A 494 -5.79 33.87 -0.05
C GLN A 494 -5.44 32.94 -1.20
N LEU A 495 -5.99 31.71 -1.18
CA LEU A 495 -5.82 30.76 -2.27
C LEU A 495 -6.42 31.26 -3.59
N SER A 496 -7.55 31.96 -3.55
CA SER A 496 -8.23 32.47 -4.75
C SER A 496 -7.84 33.90 -5.15
N SER A 497 -6.94 34.56 -4.41
CA SER A 497 -6.58 35.97 -4.66
C SER A 497 -5.37 36.16 -5.58
N GLY A 498 -4.61 35.11 -5.90
CA GLY A 498 -3.30 35.21 -6.54
C GLY A 498 -2.12 35.30 -5.57
N GLU A 499 -2.37 35.57 -4.29
CA GLU A 499 -1.33 35.72 -3.27
C GLU A 499 -0.43 34.49 -3.19
N VAL A 500 -1.03 33.31 -3.05
CA VAL A 500 -0.27 32.06 -2.83
C VAL A 500 0.51 31.67 -4.08
N ALA A 501 -0.04 31.88 -5.28
CA ALA A 501 0.67 31.64 -6.54
C ALA A 501 1.90 32.55 -6.69
N TYR A 502 1.76 33.85 -6.35
CA TYR A 502 2.88 34.79 -6.34
C TYR A 502 3.97 34.34 -5.36
N LEU A 503 3.59 33.99 -4.13
CA LEU A 503 4.53 33.59 -3.08
C LEU A 503 5.27 32.29 -3.42
N LEU A 504 4.58 31.31 -4.00
CA LEU A 504 5.18 30.04 -4.43
C LEU A 504 6.26 30.23 -5.51
N ASN A 505 6.18 31.29 -6.33
CA ASN A 505 7.20 31.65 -7.32
C ASN A 505 8.40 32.43 -6.74
N GLY A 506 8.39 32.78 -5.45
CA GLY A 506 9.52 33.40 -4.77
C GLY A 506 9.97 34.72 -5.40
N ASP A 507 11.21 34.75 -5.91
CA ASP A 507 11.82 35.92 -6.57
C ASP A 507 11.41 36.10 -8.04
N GLN A 508 10.53 35.23 -8.54
CA GLN A 508 10.05 35.21 -9.93
C GLN A 508 11.12 34.97 -11.01
N SER A 509 12.30 34.47 -10.64
CA SER A 509 13.35 34.10 -11.62
C SER A 509 12.97 32.89 -12.48
N ALA A 510 12.11 32.01 -11.96
CA ALA A 510 11.55 30.86 -12.67
C ALA A 510 10.08 30.65 -12.26
N ILE A 511 9.16 30.88 -13.20
CA ILE A 511 7.71 30.72 -12.96
C ILE A 511 7.33 29.25 -13.13
N ASN A 512 6.78 28.67 -12.07
CA ASN A 512 6.22 27.31 -12.08
C ASN A 512 4.74 27.30 -11.66
N TRP A 513 4.30 28.32 -10.93
CA TRP A 513 2.93 28.46 -10.43
C TRP A 513 2.21 29.57 -11.18
N TYR A 514 0.97 29.27 -11.57
CA TYR A 514 0.11 30.13 -12.36
C TYR A 514 -1.27 30.22 -11.68
N GLN A 515 -2.01 31.26 -11.98
CA GLN A 515 -3.37 31.43 -11.51
C GLN A 515 -4.10 32.51 -12.30
N ASN A 516 -5.30 32.24 -12.78
CA ASN A 516 -6.20 33.23 -13.35
C ASN A 516 -6.88 34.01 -12.21
N VAL A 517 -6.57 35.30 -12.09
CA VAL A 517 -7.08 36.21 -11.07
C VAL A 517 -8.07 37.19 -11.67
N ASP A 518 -7.63 37.93 -12.70
CA ASP A 518 -8.39 38.97 -13.40
C ASP A 518 -8.42 38.77 -14.93
N LYS A 519 -7.69 37.77 -15.44
CA LYS A 519 -7.75 37.33 -16.85
C LYS A 519 -8.31 35.91 -16.96
N GLY A 520 -9.31 35.73 -17.82
CA GLY A 520 -9.96 34.44 -18.04
C GLY A 520 -10.96 34.06 -16.96
N GLU A 521 -11.31 32.78 -16.88
CA GLU A 521 -12.11 32.25 -15.77
C GLU A 521 -11.25 32.18 -14.51
N LYS A 522 -11.76 32.74 -13.40
CA LYS A 522 -11.02 32.88 -12.15
C LYS A 522 -10.78 31.51 -11.50
N ASP A 523 -9.53 31.23 -11.17
CA ASP A 523 -9.14 30.04 -10.45
C ASP A 523 -9.36 30.18 -8.94
N ASN A 524 -9.79 29.09 -8.30
CA ASN A 524 -9.93 29.05 -6.85
C ASN A 524 -8.62 28.79 -6.11
N VAL A 525 -7.61 28.24 -6.80
CA VAL A 525 -6.32 27.86 -6.22
C VAL A 525 -5.18 28.01 -7.23
N PRO A 526 -3.92 28.15 -6.80
CA PRO A 526 -2.76 28.08 -7.69
C PRO A 526 -2.67 26.75 -8.44
N THR A 527 -2.13 26.79 -9.66
CA THR A 527 -1.93 25.62 -10.53
C THR A 527 -0.53 25.59 -11.13
N LEU A 528 -0.07 24.41 -11.53
CA LEU A 528 1.20 24.23 -12.28
C LEU A 528 1.00 24.28 -13.80
N ASN A 529 -0.25 24.42 -14.26
CA ASN A 529 -0.57 24.45 -15.68
C ASN A 529 -0.29 25.83 -16.29
N SER A 530 0.78 25.91 -17.08
CA SER A 530 1.23 27.11 -17.79
C SER A 530 0.24 27.71 -18.82
N ALA A 531 -0.89 27.06 -19.08
CA ALA A 531 -2.00 27.67 -19.82
C ALA A 531 -2.70 28.81 -19.06
N HIS A 532 -2.48 28.90 -17.73
CA HIS A 532 -2.98 29.97 -16.88
C HIS A 532 -1.93 31.10 -16.79
N TYR A 533 -2.35 32.25 -16.31
CA TYR A 533 -1.49 33.43 -16.31
C TYR A 533 -0.56 33.50 -15.10
N THR A 534 0.63 34.11 -15.29
CA THR A 534 1.52 34.50 -14.20
C THR A 534 0.84 35.51 -13.29
N VAL A 535 1.13 35.45 -11.99
CA VAL A 535 0.64 36.43 -11.02
C VAL A 535 1.73 37.41 -10.62
N PHE A 536 1.41 38.69 -10.67
CA PHE A 536 2.25 39.80 -10.25
C PHE A 536 1.66 40.48 -9.02
N LYS A 537 2.53 41.05 -8.18
CA LYS A 537 2.15 41.86 -7.04
C LYS A 537 2.18 43.33 -7.42
N ASN A 538 1.03 43.97 -7.31
CA ASN A 538 0.79 45.36 -7.66
C ASN A 538 0.41 46.18 -6.41
N SER A 539 0.30 47.50 -6.55
CA SER A 539 -0.11 48.40 -5.45
C SER A 539 -1.49 48.05 -4.88
N ASN A 540 -2.38 47.52 -5.73
CA ASN A 540 -3.77 47.16 -5.38
C ASN A 540 -3.98 45.66 -5.09
N GLY A 541 -2.91 44.87 -4.92
CA GLY A 541 -3.01 43.43 -4.60
C GLY A 541 -2.26 42.55 -5.59
N TYR A 542 -2.92 41.51 -6.10
CA TYR A 542 -2.35 40.54 -7.05
C TYR A 542 -3.17 40.52 -8.34
N SER A 543 -2.49 40.38 -9.48
CA SER A 543 -3.10 40.51 -10.81
C SER A 543 -2.30 39.73 -11.86
N ASN A 544 -2.93 39.41 -12.98
CA ASN A 544 -2.26 38.85 -14.16
C ASN A 544 -1.71 39.92 -15.12
N THR A 545 -1.75 41.19 -14.71
CA THR A 545 -1.16 42.31 -15.45
C THR A 545 0.08 42.83 -14.72
N LEU A 546 1.21 42.84 -15.44
CA LEU A 546 2.45 43.47 -14.98
C LEU A 546 2.32 44.98 -15.15
N LEU A 547 1.87 45.67 -14.09
CA LEU A 547 1.78 47.12 -14.13
C LEU A 547 3.17 47.72 -14.37
N GLY A 548 3.20 48.77 -15.18
CA GLY A 548 4.40 49.50 -15.58
C GLY A 548 5.03 49.00 -16.87
N ASP A 549 4.75 47.78 -17.34
CA ASP A 549 5.26 47.27 -18.63
C ASP A 549 4.32 47.71 -19.76
N VAL A 550 4.36 48.98 -20.13
CA VAL A 550 3.43 49.54 -21.14
C VAL A 550 3.75 49.10 -22.56
N ASN A 551 4.89 48.46 -22.77
CA ASN A 551 5.35 48.05 -24.08
C ASN A 551 5.25 46.53 -24.30
N ASP A 552 4.79 45.78 -23.29
CA ASP A 552 4.65 44.33 -23.27
C ASP A 552 5.95 43.61 -23.68
N ASP A 553 7.10 44.02 -23.12
CA ASP A 553 8.37 43.29 -23.26
C ASP A 553 8.72 42.42 -22.05
N GLY A 554 7.81 42.33 -21.08
CA GLY A 554 7.93 41.55 -19.86
C GLY A 554 8.79 42.21 -18.80
N LYS A 555 9.13 43.50 -18.96
CA LYS A 555 9.99 44.25 -18.04
C LYS A 555 9.38 45.61 -17.73
N VAL A 556 9.60 46.07 -16.51
CA VAL A 556 9.32 47.45 -16.12
C VAL A 556 10.66 48.18 -16.09
N ASP A 557 10.95 48.95 -17.13
CA ASP A 557 12.22 49.65 -17.27
C ASP A 557 12.06 51.14 -17.68
N ARG A 558 13.17 51.82 -17.94
CA ARG A 558 13.16 53.25 -18.29
C ARG A 558 12.44 53.54 -19.60
N LYS A 559 12.35 52.58 -20.52
CA LYS A 559 11.61 52.72 -21.77
C LYS A 559 10.12 52.86 -21.50
N ASP A 560 9.60 52.12 -20.53
CA ASP A 560 8.19 52.22 -20.14
C ASP A 560 7.86 53.58 -19.55
N ALA A 561 8.71 54.05 -18.64
CA ALA A 561 8.61 55.40 -18.09
C ALA A 561 8.60 56.47 -19.20
N VAL A 562 9.46 56.31 -20.21
CA VAL A 562 9.47 57.18 -21.39
C VAL A 562 8.17 57.06 -22.18
N LEU A 563 7.66 55.85 -22.45
CA LEU A 563 6.43 55.64 -23.21
C LEU A 563 5.22 56.25 -22.50
N ILE A 564 5.12 56.14 -21.17
CA ILE A 564 4.08 56.82 -20.39
C ILE A 564 4.21 58.35 -20.52
N LEU A 565 5.41 58.91 -20.38
CA LEU A 565 5.69 60.34 -20.60
C LEU A 565 5.25 60.81 -22.00
N LYS A 566 5.53 60.00 -23.03
CA LYS A 566 5.11 60.28 -24.41
C LYS A 566 3.59 60.26 -24.56
N ASN A 567 2.93 59.28 -23.94
CA ASN A 567 1.47 59.12 -23.94
C ASN A 567 0.78 60.33 -23.28
N ILE A 568 1.21 60.72 -22.07
CA ILE A 568 0.62 61.89 -21.35
C ILE A 568 0.90 63.22 -22.07
N SER A 569 1.92 63.28 -22.93
CA SER A 569 2.24 64.44 -23.77
C SER A 569 1.45 64.47 -25.09
N GLY A 570 0.56 63.51 -25.33
CA GLY A 570 -0.28 63.44 -26.53
C GLY A 570 0.45 62.97 -27.80
N MET A 571 1.62 62.32 -27.66
CA MET A 571 2.32 61.76 -28.82
C MET A 571 1.73 60.40 -29.20
N ALA A 572 1.58 60.16 -30.50
CA ALA A 572 1.14 58.86 -31.02
C ALA A 572 2.20 57.77 -30.74
N LEU A 573 1.73 56.61 -30.27
CA LEU A 573 2.56 55.46 -29.94
C LEU A 573 2.02 54.22 -30.66
N ASP A 574 2.89 53.49 -31.35
CA ASP A 574 2.52 52.30 -32.14
C ASP A 574 2.24 51.06 -31.25
N LYS A 575 2.83 51.03 -30.04
CA LYS A 575 2.64 49.96 -29.05
C LYS A 575 2.63 50.58 -27.64
N PHE A 576 1.45 50.65 -27.03
CA PHE A 576 1.25 51.17 -25.68
C PHE A 576 0.03 50.51 -25.02
N SER A 577 0.25 49.80 -23.92
CA SER A 577 -0.83 49.27 -23.10
C SER A 577 -1.28 50.31 -22.07
N THR A 578 -2.45 50.90 -22.29
CA THR A 578 -3.07 51.82 -21.32
C THR A 578 -3.43 51.11 -20.02
N GLU A 579 -3.75 49.81 -20.07
CA GLU A 579 -4.08 49.00 -18.89
C GLU A 579 -2.88 48.85 -17.95
N ASN A 580 -1.66 48.80 -18.50
CA ASN A 580 -0.44 48.62 -17.71
C ASN A 580 0.12 49.96 -17.21
N ALA A 581 -0.39 51.09 -17.68
CA ALA A 581 0.25 52.40 -17.50
C ALA A 581 0.03 53.06 -16.12
N ASP A 582 -1.03 52.67 -15.42
CA ASP A 582 -1.33 53.12 -14.04
C ASP A 582 -0.50 52.30 -13.04
N TYR A 583 0.81 52.58 -12.98
CA TYR A 583 1.76 51.83 -12.16
C TYR A 583 1.53 52.05 -10.66
N ASN A 584 1.10 53.25 -10.26
CA ASN A 584 0.86 53.54 -8.85
C ASN A 584 -0.53 53.04 -8.39
N GLY A 585 -1.43 52.73 -9.32
CA GLY A 585 -2.76 52.18 -9.06
C GLY A 585 -3.76 53.21 -8.52
N ASP A 586 -3.55 54.51 -8.79
CA ASP A 586 -4.43 55.61 -8.34
C ASP A 586 -5.62 55.86 -9.28
N GLY A 587 -5.69 55.14 -10.40
CA GLY A 587 -6.74 55.23 -11.41
C GLY A 587 -6.48 56.29 -12.48
N VAL A 588 -5.32 56.97 -12.47
CA VAL A 588 -5.01 58.08 -13.38
C VAL A 588 -3.61 57.95 -13.95
N ILE A 589 -3.49 57.70 -15.26
CA ILE A 589 -2.19 57.68 -15.95
C ILE A 589 -1.60 59.09 -16.02
N ASN A 590 -0.56 59.37 -15.22
CA ASN A 590 0.07 60.68 -15.12
C ASN A 590 1.57 60.61 -14.79
N SER A 591 2.20 61.75 -14.48
CA SER A 591 3.64 61.80 -14.19
C SER A 591 4.04 61.09 -12.89
N LEU A 592 3.09 60.84 -11.99
CA LEU A 592 3.32 60.08 -10.76
C LEU A 592 3.62 58.60 -11.04
N ASP A 593 3.01 58.00 -12.08
CA ASP A 593 3.34 56.64 -12.52
C ASP A 593 4.79 56.55 -12.97
N VAL A 594 5.21 57.53 -13.76
CA VAL A 594 6.59 57.63 -14.27
C VAL A 594 7.58 57.79 -13.11
N ILE A 595 7.25 58.64 -12.13
CA ILE A 595 8.08 58.81 -10.93
C ILE A 595 8.14 57.52 -10.12
N ALA A 596 7.03 56.79 -10.01
CA ALA A 596 6.96 55.53 -9.27
C ALA A 596 7.78 54.44 -9.96
N ILE A 597 7.67 54.28 -11.28
CA ILE A 597 8.52 53.39 -12.07
C ILE A 597 9.99 53.76 -11.88
N MET A 598 10.36 55.02 -12.07
CA MET A 598 11.76 55.46 -11.95
C MET A 598 12.37 55.28 -10.55
N LYS A 599 11.54 55.12 -9.51
CA LYS A 599 11.99 54.81 -8.14
C LYS A 599 12.16 53.31 -7.88
N SER A 600 11.53 52.45 -8.66
CA SER A 600 11.57 51.00 -8.47
C SER A 600 12.67 50.30 -9.27
N ILE A 601 13.30 50.99 -10.24
CA ILE A 601 14.40 50.49 -11.10
C ILE A 601 15.80 50.82 -10.58
#